data_AF-A0A1Z9S103-F1
#
_entry.id   AF-A0A1Z9S103-F1
#
_cell.length_a   1.000
_cell.length_b   1.000
_cell.length_c   1.000
_cell.angle_alpha   90.00
_cell.angle_beta   90.00
_cell.angle_gamma   90.00
#
_symmetry.space_group_name_H-M   'P 1'
#
loop_
_entity.id
_entity.type
_entity.pdbx_description
1 polymer ?
#
loop_
_entity_poly.entity_id
_entity_poly.type
_entity_poly.pdbx_seq_one_letter_code
_entity_poly.pdbx_strand_id
1 'polypeptide(L)'
;MSAEMVIVVRYSGATLLRSLMKNTKAAPIEMYPTKNRKKVNNSRESLPAPSLRKAGRPVSASTAASAASAVGTRTANTAMAVNSRAVRRRVFFPDIMLPRKFHRYKAAFFFFAQSGCFGAEQKRGEAHSSGQISDPFTPFFDLASMATVEEQGVEGGVSSMRMRLGEQLAVTLFGTSHGPCVGALIEGMPSGISIDRTAIQTSMDARRPGAGLGSKRQESDEVRLASGIHNEQTTGQPVLIEIANADARSSDYSFLPDRPRPAHQDLPMHVRSHGHADLSGGGSSSARLTAGLVAAAAIVRPLLDGLGVQVTAHVGAMGPHEAPLPAHGRTWPTASAAMARCQDADAAEAMVNHVESLKRERDSVGSRVDMVISGLPMGLGEPWFDGLEPALGRALLAVPGARAVEFGQGTAALRVKGTAHHGGWHPTEDGPELRTDISEGALGGMASEADLVVRLTLKPPSSIPQPMPTVELSTGEASSVTVKGRHDPVLGPRGVAVVEAMAVVVLTDLALRGGYIDG
;
A
#
# COMPACT_ATOMS: atom_id res chain seq x y z
N MET A 1 51.27 9.81 -37.53
CA MET A 1 50.11 10.66 -37.87
C MET A 1 48.89 9.78 -37.89
N SER A 2 48.09 9.83 -36.84
CA SER A 2 46.76 9.20 -36.73
C SER A 2 46.17 9.71 -35.41
N ALA A 3 45.04 10.40 -35.46
CA ALA A 3 44.46 11.06 -34.29
C ALA A 3 43.09 10.46 -33.99
N GLU A 4 42.91 9.94 -32.78
CA GLU A 4 41.59 9.58 -32.27
C GLU A 4 40.95 10.82 -31.62
N MET A 5 39.75 11.17 -32.07
CA MET A 5 39.05 12.38 -31.62
C MET A 5 38.03 12.04 -30.53
N VAL A 6 38.47 12.02 -29.26
CA VAL A 6 37.58 11.84 -28.11
C VAL A 6 36.88 13.16 -27.77
N ILE A 7 35.58 13.25 -28.08
CA ILE A 7 34.74 14.39 -27.71
C ILE A 7 34.34 14.27 -26.23
N VAL A 8 34.89 15.12 -25.37
CA VAL A 8 34.49 15.22 -23.95
C VAL A 8 33.49 16.36 -23.76
N VAL A 9 32.21 16.03 -23.63
CA VAL A 9 31.16 16.99 -23.31
C VAL A 9 31.28 17.40 -21.83
N ARG A 10 31.60 18.67 -21.57
CA ARG A 10 31.63 19.24 -20.21
C ARG A 10 30.29 19.90 -19.87
N TYR A 11 29.60 19.38 -18.85
CA TYR A 11 28.52 20.11 -18.18
C TYR A 11 29.09 21.13 -17.18
N SER A 12 28.64 22.39 -17.24
CA SER A 12 28.99 23.44 -16.29
C SER A 12 27.88 23.63 -15.24
N GLY A 13 28.13 23.22 -13.99
CA GLY A 13 27.13 23.26 -12.91
C GLY A 13 27.73 23.30 -11.51
N ALA A 14 28.68 24.21 -11.25
CA ALA A 14 29.53 24.15 -10.04
C ALA A 14 29.80 25.52 -9.38
N THR A 15 28.80 26.42 -9.33
CA THR A 15 28.98 27.80 -8.79
C THR A 15 28.05 28.18 -7.63
N LEU A 16 27.32 27.23 -7.02
CA LEU A 16 26.42 27.51 -5.88
C LEU A 16 26.66 26.69 -4.60
N LEU A 17 27.75 25.91 -4.51
CA LEU A 17 28.02 25.02 -3.35
C LEU A 17 29.30 25.34 -2.56
N ARG A 18 29.94 26.50 -2.76
CA ARG A 18 31.14 26.92 -2.00
C ARG A 18 30.93 28.03 -0.96
N SER A 19 29.71 28.59 -0.85
CA SER A 19 29.40 29.64 0.14
C SER A 19 28.87 29.11 1.48
N LEU A 20 28.33 27.89 1.52
CA LEU A 20 27.62 27.34 2.68
C LEU A 20 28.44 26.42 3.60
N MET A 21 29.71 26.13 3.28
CA MET A 21 30.59 25.27 4.09
C MET A 21 31.67 26.06 4.86
N LYS A 22 31.30 27.21 5.46
CA LYS A 22 32.17 28.02 6.32
C LYS A 22 31.46 28.53 7.59
N ASN A 23 30.84 27.65 8.38
CA ASN A 23 30.59 27.89 9.82
C ASN A 23 30.05 26.65 10.57
N THR A 24 30.89 25.62 10.73
CA THR A 24 30.66 24.55 11.72
C THR A 24 31.98 24.22 12.44
N LYS A 25 32.09 24.61 13.72
CA LYS A 25 33.20 24.18 14.58
C LYS A 25 32.94 22.75 15.04
N ALA A 26 33.80 21.81 14.67
CA ALA A 26 33.75 20.46 15.20
C ALA A 26 34.18 20.43 16.68
N ALA A 27 33.41 19.75 17.53
CA ALA A 27 33.81 19.38 18.89
C ALA A 27 34.34 17.93 18.88
N PRO A 28 35.39 17.61 19.67
CA PRO A 28 35.96 16.27 19.70
C PRO A 28 35.06 15.27 20.46
N ILE A 29 35.11 14.00 20.06
CA ILE A 29 34.44 12.89 20.73
C ILE A 29 35.41 12.27 21.74
N GLU A 30 35.07 12.29 23.03
CA GLU A 30 35.80 11.54 24.06
C GLU A 30 35.40 10.06 24.07
N MET A 31 36.38 9.16 24.17
CA MET A 31 36.18 7.74 24.46
C MET A 31 36.63 7.42 25.89
N TYR A 32 35.73 6.82 26.69
CA TYR A 32 36.04 6.40 28.06
C TYR A 32 36.38 4.89 28.13
N PRO A 33 37.49 4.49 28.80
CA PRO A 33 37.97 3.11 28.80
C PRO A 33 37.36 2.23 29.92
N THR A 34 37.31 0.92 29.68
CA THR A 34 36.84 -0.08 30.64
C THR A 34 37.79 -0.32 31.82
N LYS A 35 37.27 -0.58 33.02
CA LYS A 35 38.08 -1.00 34.19
C LYS A 35 37.44 -2.10 35.05
N ASN A 36 38.12 -3.25 35.05
CA ASN A 36 38.34 -4.23 36.13
C ASN A 36 37.21 -4.88 36.95
N ARG A 37 37.31 -6.22 37.02
CA ARG A 37 36.70 -7.12 38.02
C ARG A 37 37.24 -6.88 39.44
N LYS A 38 36.45 -7.23 40.46
CA LYS A 38 36.93 -7.78 41.74
C LYS A 38 36.09 -9.01 42.15
N LYS A 39 36.70 -9.94 42.89
CA LYS A 39 36.06 -11.15 43.46
C LYS A 39 35.66 -10.90 44.92
N VAL A 40 34.56 -11.49 45.39
CA VAL A 40 34.34 -11.92 46.79
C VAL A 40 33.58 -13.27 46.76
N ASN A 41 33.59 -14.02 47.86
CA ASN A 41 33.29 -15.47 47.91
C ASN A 41 31.83 -15.87 48.16
N ASN A 42 31.55 -17.17 47.97
CA ASN A 42 30.36 -17.88 48.44
C ASN A 42 30.24 -17.93 49.98
N SER A 43 29.01 -18.02 50.47
CA SER A 43 28.63 -18.85 51.62
C SER A 43 27.43 -19.75 51.23
N ARG A 44 27.21 -20.85 51.95
CA ARG A 44 26.11 -21.81 51.72
C ARG A 44 25.01 -21.60 52.77
N GLU A 45 23.77 -21.93 52.44
CA GLU A 45 22.87 -22.67 53.33
C GLU A 45 21.67 -23.28 52.58
N SER A 46 20.79 -24.01 53.27
CA SER A 46 20.05 -25.16 52.70
C SER A 46 18.51 -25.10 52.77
N LEU A 47 17.89 -25.82 51.83
CA LEU A 47 16.60 -26.56 51.85
C LEU A 47 15.78 -26.56 53.18
N PRO A 48 14.43 -26.45 53.11
CA PRO A 48 13.63 -27.60 52.61
C PRO A 48 12.34 -27.26 51.81
N ALA A 49 11.68 -28.33 51.33
CA ALA A 49 10.34 -28.33 50.72
C ALA A 49 9.29 -28.97 51.67
N PRO A 50 7.99 -28.68 51.49
CA PRO A 50 7.01 -29.73 51.13
C PRO A 50 5.96 -29.18 50.10
N SER A 51 4.88 -29.85 49.64
CA SER A 51 4.29 -31.18 49.85
C SER A 51 3.39 -31.58 48.64
N LEU A 52 2.94 -32.84 48.56
CA LEU A 52 1.87 -33.33 47.66
C LEU A 52 0.61 -33.74 48.45
N ARG A 53 -0.57 -33.74 47.82
CA ARG A 53 -1.71 -34.61 48.20
C ARG A 53 -2.44 -35.19 46.98
N LYS A 54 -3.06 -36.36 47.17
CA LYS A 54 -3.90 -37.15 46.24
C LYS A 54 -5.40 -36.93 46.60
N ALA A 55 -6.45 -37.56 46.04
CA ALA A 55 -6.58 -38.76 45.19
C ALA A 55 -7.94 -38.80 44.45
N GLY A 56 -8.14 -39.75 43.51
CA GLY A 56 -9.44 -40.10 42.91
C GLY A 56 -9.35 -41.03 41.67
N ARG A 57 -10.20 -42.07 41.58
CA ARG A 57 -10.33 -43.09 40.49
C ARG A 57 -11.52 -44.04 40.84
N PRO A 58 -11.94 -45.04 40.01
CA PRO A 58 -11.60 -45.39 38.60
C PRO A 58 -12.76 -44.95 37.64
N VAL A 59 -13.26 -45.58 36.56
CA VAL A 59 -13.16 -46.87 35.79
C VAL A 59 -13.56 -46.55 34.30
N SER A 60 -13.68 -47.39 33.25
CA SER A 60 -13.50 -48.83 32.92
C SER A 60 -13.60 -49.05 31.38
N ALA A 61 -13.01 -50.13 30.84
CA ALA A 61 -13.35 -50.81 29.56
C ALA A 61 -13.16 -50.05 28.21
N SER A 62 -12.81 -50.69 27.07
CA SER A 62 -12.31 -52.05 26.77
C SER A 62 -11.71 -52.18 25.35
N THR A 63 -10.85 -53.19 25.12
CA THR A 63 -10.56 -53.91 23.82
C THR A 63 -10.02 -53.13 22.59
N ALA A 64 -9.20 -53.68 21.68
CA ALA A 64 -8.31 -54.88 21.66
C ALA A 64 -7.41 -54.89 20.40
N ALA A 65 -6.32 -55.70 20.41
CA ALA A 65 -5.41 -56.03 19.28
C ALA A 65 -4.59 -54.87 18.66
N SER A 66 -3.44 -55.09 17.98
CA SER A 66 -2.75 -56.34 17.58
C SER A 66 -1.21 -56.28 17.77
N ALA A 67 -0.56 -57.42 17.59
CA ALA A 67 0.90 -57.67 17.60
C ALA A 67 1.59 -57.31 16.26
N ALA A 68 2.92 -57.40 16.06
CA ALA A 68 4.12 -57.29 16.92
C ALA A 68 5.39 -57.49 16.06
N SER A 69 6.54 -56.92 16.46
CA SER A 69 7.89 -57.42 16.08
C SER A 69 8.95 -56.83 17.01
N ALA A 70 10.02 -57.56 17.33
CA ALA A 70 11.06 -57.11 18.26
C ALA A 70 12.43 -57.78 18.05
N VAL A 71 13.39 -57.03 17.52
CA VAL A 71 14.86 -57.25 17.66
C VAL A 71 15.53 -55.85 17.68
N GLY A 72 16.55 -55.56 18.50
CA GLY A 72 17.12 -56.41 19.56
C GLY A 72 18.60 -56.19 19.89
N THR A 73 19.14 -54.97 19.85
CA THR A 73 20.54 -54.69 20.25
C THR A 73 20.64 -53.61 21.32
N ARG A 74 21.52 -53.83 22.31
CA ARG A 74 21.87 -52.87 23.36
C ARG A 74 23.33 -52.45 23.20
N THR A 75 23.60 -51.15 23.15
CA THR A 75 24.86 -50.56 23.61
C THR A 75 24.52 -49.29 24.39
N ALA A 76 25.00 -49.21 25.64
CA ALA A 76 24.82 -48.05 26.48
C ALA A 76 26.13 -47.26 26.57
N ASN A 77 26.07 -45.93 26.44
CA ASN A 77 27.11 -45.06 26.97
C ASN A 77 26.58 -43.67 27.35
N THR A 78 26.27 -43.54 28.64
CA THR A 78 26.66 -42.43 29.51
C THR A 78 26.64 -41.00 28.95
N ALA A 79 25.47 -40.39 29.06
CA ALA A 79 25.23 -39.00 29.51
C ALA A 79 26.31 -37.91 29.31
N MET A 80 25.88 -36.79 28.70
CA MET A 80 25.77 -35.56 29.48
C MET A 80 24.60 -34.68 29.01
N ALA A 81 23.79 -34.21 29.95
CA ALA A 81 22.72 -33.23 29.72
C ALA A 81 22.97 -32.01 30.60
N VAL A 82 23.01 -30.81 30.00
CA VAL A 82 23.05 -29.54 30.76
C VAL A 82 21.88 -28.68 30.32
N ASN A 83 20.97 -28.48 31.26
CA ASN A 83 19.76 -27.67 31.13
C ASN A 83 20.07 -26.22 31.54
N SER A 84 19.77 -25.24 30.68
CA SER A 84 19.82 -23.81 31.05
C SER A 84 18.55 -23.07 30.59
N ARG A 85 17.71 -22.73 31.56
CA ARG A 85 16.50 -21.93 31.35
C ARG A 85 16.86 -20.47 31.07
N ALA A 86 16.49 -19.94 29.90
CA ALA A 86 16.51 -18.50 29.64
C ALA A 86 15.38 -17.81 30.44
N VAL A 87 15.76 -16.92 31.36
CA VAL A 87 14.79 -16.21 32.23
C VAL A 87 14.12 -15.08 31.46
N ARG A 88 12.79 -15.14 31.31
CA ARG A 88 11.97 -14.01 30.84
C ARG A 88 12.02 -12.85 31.84
N ARG A 89 12.89 -11.87 31.62
CA ARG A 89 12.75 -10.55 32.26
C ARG A 89 11.67 -9.76 31.51
N ARG A 90 10.49 -9.60 32.12
CA ARG A 90 9.54 -8.55 31.70
C ARG A 90 10.16 -7.19 32.07
N VAL A 91 10.36 -6.33 31.08
CA VAL A 91 10.55 -4.90 31.33
C VAL A 91 9.15 -4.28 31.32
N PHE A 92 8.72 -3.73 32.45
CA PHE A 92 7.56 -2.84 32.50
C PHE A 92 7.99 -1.47 31.97
N PHE A 93 7.30 -0.95 30.96
CA PHE A 93 7.26 0.49 30.72
C PHE A 93 6.16 1.08 31.60
N PRO A 94 6.43 2.14 32.39
CA PRO A 94 5.39 2.90 33.08
C PRO A 94 4.73 3.91 32.12
N ASP A 95 3.41 4.05 32.19
CA ASP A 95 2.68 5.07 31.43
C ASP A 95 3.07 6.49 31.87
N ILE A 96 3.52 7.32 30.94
CA ILE A 96 3.74 8.75 31.19
C ILE A 96 2.40 9.48 31.08
N MET A 97 1.72 9.67 32.21
CA MET A 97 0.58 10.58 32.31
C MET A 97 1.03 12.03 32.09
N LEU A 98 0.50 12.69 31.04
CA LEU A 98 0.55 14.15 30.94
C LEU A 98 -0.60 14.78 31.74
N PRO A 99 -0.34 15.72 32.67
CA PRO A 99 -1.35 16.20 33.61
C PRO A 99 -2.34 17.18 32.96
N ARG A 100 -3.62 16.80 32.89
CA ARG A 100 -4.72 17.73 32.65
C ARG A 100 -4.92 18.64 33.87
N LYS A 101 -4.54 19.92 33.78
CA LYS A 101 -5.12 21.02 34.58
C LYS A 101 -4.64 22.39 34.08
N PHE A 102 -5.57 23.18 33.56
CA PHE A 102 -5.75 24.56 34.02
C PHE A 102 -7.26 24.87 34.04
N HIS A 103 -7.66 25.78 34.92
CA HIS A 103 -9.06 26.14 35.12
C HIS A 103 -9.21 27.66 35.09
N ARG A 104 -10.26 28.10 34.38
CA ARG A 104 -11.05 29.31 34.61
C ARG A 104 -10.37 30.44 35.40
N TYR A 105 -10.15 31.57 34.73
CA TYR A 105 -10.59 32.84 35.29
C TYR A 105 -11.66 33.48 34.40
N LYS A 106 -12.70 34.03 35.04
CA LYS A 106 -13.63 34.96 34.42
C LYS A 106 -13.21 36.37 34.83
N ALA A 107 -13.19 37.30 33.89
CA ALA A 107 -13.53 38.69 34.13
C ALA A 107 -14.08 39.26 32.81
N ALA A 108 -15.23 39.92 32.86
CA ALA A 108 -15.73 40.72 31.75
C ALA A 108 -15.67 42.19 32.17
N PHE A 109 -15.40 43.07 31.21
CA PHE A 109 -15.71 44.49 31.33
C PHE A 109 -16.35 44.98 30.02
N PHE A 110 -17.03 46.11 30.09
CA PHE A 110 -18.09 46.53 29.16
C PHE A 110 -17.98 48.05 28.89
N PHE A 111 -18.72 48.53 27.89
CA PHE A 111 -18.93 49.94 27.48
C PHE A 111 -17.85 50.62 26.60
N PHE A 112 -18.26 50.96 25.36
CA PHE A 112 -18.37 52.31 24.75
C PHE A 112 -17.29 53.38 25.06
N ALA A 113 -16.89 54.28 24.14
CA ALA A 113 -17.66 54.86 23.02
C ALA A 113 -16.80 55.41 21.85
N GLN A 114 -17.49 55.80 20.77
CA GLN A 114 -17.22 56.91 19.81
C GLN A 114 -15.77 57.25 19.39
N SER A 115 -15.41 57.13 18.11
CA SER A 115 -15.70 58.10 17.03
C SER A 115 -14.96 59.45 17.18
N GLY A 116 -13.89 59.64 16.38
CA GLY A 116 -13.14 60.88 16.25
C GLY A 116 -12.31 60.87 14.95
N CYS A 117 -12.05 62.04 14.36
CA CYS A 117 -11.37 62.20 13.06
C CYS A 117 -10.38 63.37 13.09
N PHE A 118 -9.61 63.55 12.00
CA PHE A 118 -8.63 64.61 11.75
C PHE A 118 -7.34 64.61 12.60
N GLY A 119 -6.30 65.24 12.05
CA GLY A 119 -5.10 65.67 12.79
C GLY A 119 -3.78 65.13 12.23
N ALA A 120 -3.22 65.80 11.23
CA ALA A 120 -1.83 65.59 10.82
C ALA A 120 -0.99 66.80 11.23
N GLU A 121 0.18 66.59 11.85
CA GLU A 121 1.34 67.47 11.63
C GLU A 121 2.67 66.79 12.00
N GLN A 122 3.78 67.51 11.81
CA GLN A 122 5.12 66.96 11.59
C GLN A 122 6.18 67.82 12.28
N LYS A 123 7.01 67.24 13.18
CA LYS A 123 8.48 67.52 13.26
C LYS A 123 9.25 66.73 14.33
N ARG A 124 10.48 66.40 13.89
CA ARG A 124 11.74 66.02 14.57
C ARG A 124 11.85 66.30 16.09
N GLY A 125 12.44 65.33 16.79
CA GLY A 125 13.16 65.45 18.07
C GLY A 125 14.22 64.34 18.13
N GLU A 126 15.35 64.56 18.82
CA GLU A 126 16.53 63.69 18.73
C GLU A 126 16.69 62.68 19.88
N ALA A 127 17.42 61.61 19.57
CA ALA A 127 18.21 60.71 20.43
C ALA A 127 17.82 60.51 21.92
N HIS A 128 17.63 59.24 22.31
CA HIS A 128 18.58 58.63 23.26
C HIS A 128 18.66 57.11 23.12
N SER A 129 19.77 56.55 23.62
CA SER A 129 20.16 55.15 23.51
C SER A 129 19.71 54.27 24.67
N SER A 130 19.11 53.12 24.37
CA SER A 130 19.28 51.90 25.18
C SER A 130 19.12 50.67 24.28
N GLY A 131 20.01 49.69 24.44
CA GLY A 131 19.95 48.41 23.73
C GLY A 131 19.35 47.33 24.61
N GLN A 132 18.37 46.58 24.09
CA GLN A 132 17.95 45.30 24.66
C GLN A 132 17.84 44.24 23.56
N ILE A 133 17.95 42.98 23.99
CA ILE A 133 18.22 41.83 23.13
C ILE A 133 16.93 41.30 22.54
N SER A 134 16.88 41.11 21.22
CA SER A 134 15.74 40.54 20.50
C SER A 134 15.69 39.01 20.65
N ASP A 135 14.58 38.51 21.18
CA ASP A 135 14.32 37.07 21.35
C ASP A 135 13.96 36.40 20.00
N PRO A 136 14.65 35.33 19.55
CA PRO A 136 14.66 34.93 18.13
C PRO A 136 13.60 33.87 17.75
N PHE A 137 12.40 33.86 18.34
CA PHE A 137 11.33 32.90 17.97
C PHE A 137 9.91 33.50 17.92
N THR A 138 9.60 34.20 16.83
CA THR A 138 8.22 34.41 16.35
C THR A 138 8.14 34.04 14.86
N PRO A 139 7.28 33.10 14.44
CA PRO A 139 7.08 32.80 13.03
C PRO A 139 6.27 33.92 12.39
N PHE A 140 6.96 34.80 11.64
CA PHE A 140 6.35 35.91 10.92
C PHE A 140 5.63 35.39 9.67
N PHE A 141 4.44 34.80 9.86
CA PHE A 141 3.53 34.48 8.76
C PHE A 141 2.93 35.78 8.20
N ASP A 142 3.61 36.36 7.22
CA ASP A 142 3.14 37.53 6.50
C ASP A 142 1.97 37.16 5.57
N LEU A 143 0.76 37.21 6.14
CA LEU A 143 -0.51 36.96 5.45
C LEU A 143 -0.81 37.94 4.30
N ALA A 144 -0.05 39.04 4.14
CA ALA A 144 -0.20 39.93 2.99
C ALA A 144 0.46 39.38 1.71
N SER A 145 1.35 38.38 1.82
CA SER A 145 2.12 37.82 0.70
C SER A 145 1.33 36.85 -0.21
N MET A 146 0.05 36.58 0.07
CA MET A 146 -0.81 35.74 -0.78
C MET A 146 -1.62 36.53 -1.82
N ALA A 147 -1.51 37.86 -1.83
CA ALA A 147 -1.97 38.69 -2.94
C ALA A 147 -0.93 38.64 -4.08
N THR A 148 -1.40 38.52 -5.32
CA THR A 148 -0.59 38.25 -6.52
C THR A 148 0.32 37.02 -6.40
N VAL A 149 -0.26 35.84 -6.65
CA VAL A 149 0.44 34.93 -7.57
C VAL A 149 0.55 35.69 -8.89
N GLU A 150 1.73 36.24 -9.18
CA GLU A 150 2.03 36.70 -10.54
C GLU A 150 1.79 35.54 -11.50
N GLU A 151 1.23 35.81 -12.68
CA GLU A 151 1.31 34.88 -13.79
C GLU A 151 2.77 34.77 -14.26
N GLN A 152 3.58 34.01 -13.51
CA GLN A 152 4.78 33.40 -14.06
C GLN A 152 4.32 32.42 -15.13
N GLY A 153 4.16 32.95 -16.33
CA GLY A 153 3.69 32.26 -17.50
C GLY A 153 4.61 31.08 -17.80
N VAL A 154 4.23 29.91 -17.30
CA VAL A 154 4.76 28.63 -17.74
C VAL A 154 4.36 28.52 -19.21
N GLU A 155 5.28 28.86 -20.12
CA GLU A 155 5.07 28.79 -21.56
C GLU A 155 4.43 27.44 -21.91
N GLY A 156 3.34 27.49 -22.69
CA GLY A 156 2.33 26.42 -22.79
C GLY A 156 2.83 25.10 -23.38
N GLY A 157 3.64 24.36 -22.61
CA GLY A 157 4.13 23.04 -22.97
C GLY A 157 3.00 22.03 -23.04
N VAL A 158 2.92 21.29 -24.15
CA VAL A 158 1.86 20.29 -24.39
C VAL A 158 1.97 19.13 -23.40
N SER A 159 1.22 19.23 -22.31
CA SER A 159 1.22 18.28 -21.18
C SER A 159 0.55 16.95 -21.55
N SER A 160 1.30 16.04 -22.16
CA SER A 160 0.86 14.66 -22.38
C SER A 160 0.71 13.92 -21.04
N MET A 161 -0.34 13.10 -20.92
CA MET A 161 -0.56 12.18 -19.80
C MET A 161 -0.68 10.76 -20.34
N ARG A 162 0.04 9.81 -19.71
CA ARG A 162 0.15 8.42 -20.17
C ARG A 162 -0.32 7.48 -19.06
N MET A 163 -1.06 6.44 -19.44
CA MET A 163 -1.68 5.47 -18.53
C MET A 163 -1.31 4.01 -18.91
N ARG A 164 -0.10 3.81 -19.46
CA ARG A 164 0.44 2.51 -19.90
C ARG A 164 1.21 1.81 -18.77
N LEU A 165 0.88 0.55 -18.53
CA LEU A 165 1.64 -0.42 -17.74
C LEU A 165 2.17 -1.52 -18.67
N GLY A 166 3.32 -2.11 -18.33
CA GLY A 166 3.98 -3.15 -19.13
C GLY A 166 4.81 -2.61 -20.30
N GLU A 167 5.66 -3.45 -20.87
CA GLU A 167 6.60 -3.14 -21.95
C GLU A 167 6.29 -3.89 -23.24
N GLN A 168 6.48 -5.22 -23.25
CA GLN A 168 6.26 -6.11 -24.39
C GLN A 168 4.77 -6.44 -24.50
N LEU A 169 4.17 -6.94 -23.41
CA LEU A 169 2.72 -6.95 -23.20
C LEU A 169 2.35 -5.73 -22.38
N ALA A 170 1.47 -4.88 -22.90
CA ALA A 170 1.14 -3.62 -22.24
C ALA A 170 -0.35 -3.32 -22.20
N VAL A 171 -0.78 -2.66 -21.13
CA VAL A 171 -2.17 -2.26 -20.90
C VAL A 171 -2.21 -0.74 -20.72
N THR A 172 -2.91 -0.04 -21.61
CA THR A 172 -3.15 1.41 -21.53
C THR A 172 -4.59 1.70 -21.14
N LEU A 173 -4.83 2.30 -19.97
CA LEU A 173 -6.18 2.64 -19.50
C LEU A 173 -6.70 3.96 -20.10
N PHE A 174 -8.01 4.04 -20.36
CA PHE A 174 -8.65 5.26 -20.87
C PHE A 174 -10.08 5.48 -20.35
N GLY A 175 -10.63 6.66 -20.66
CA GLY A 175 -11.96 7.12 -20.24
C GLY A 175 -11.97 7.85 -18.91
N THR A 176 -13.17 8.26 -18.45
CA THR A 176 -13.37 8.86 -17.12
C THR A 176 -14.59 8.24 -16.44
N SER A 177 -14.72 8.44 -15.12
CA SER A 177 -15.83 7.86 -14.34
C SER A 177 -17.23 8.40 -14.64
N HIS A 178 -17.33 9.48 -15.43
CA HIS A 178 -18.58 10.12 -15.83
C HIS A 178 -18.68 10.41 -17.34
N GLY A 179 -17.64 10.07 -18.13
CA GLY A 179 -17.70 10.00 -19.58
C GLY A 179 -18.52 8.78 -20.07
N PRO A 180 -18.62 8.56 -21.40
CA PRO A 180 -19.45 7.49 -21.97
C PRO A 180 -18.98 6.07 -21.59
N CYS A 181 -17.67 5.88 -21.44
CA CYS A 181 -17.07 4.61 -21.08
C CYS A 181 -15.79 4.79 -20.25
N VAL A 182 -15.32 3.67 -19.68
CA VAL A 182 -13.91 3.43 -19.37
C VAL A 182 -13.43 2.21 -20.15
N GLY A 183 -12.13 2.06 -20.31
CA GLY A 183 -11.60 0.95 -21.10
C GLY A 183 -10.10 0.74 -20.94
N ALA A 184 -9.60 -0.20 -21.73
CA ALA A 184 -8.18 -0.52 -21.82
C ALA A 184 -7.82 -0.91 -23.27
N LEU A 185 -6.60 -0.59 -23.69
CA LEU A 185 -5.98 -1.14 -24.88
C LEU A 185 -4.90 -2.12 -24.44
N ILE A 186 -4.97 -3.38 -24.89
CA ILE A 186 -3.88 -4.34 -24.77
C ILE A 186 -3.01 -4.28 -26.03
N GLU A 187 -1.71 -4.11 -25.87
CA GLU A 187 -0.69 -4.21 -26.91
C GLU A 187 0.19 -5.44 -26.64
N GLY A 188 0.71 -6.10 -27.68
CA GLY A 188 1.64 -7.23 -27.53
C GLY A 188 1.02 -8.59 -27.17
N MET A 189 -0.31 -8.71 -27.27
CA MET A 189 -1.01 -9.99 -27.09
C MET A 189 -0.71 -10.95 -28.27
N PRO A 190 -0.27 -12.20 -28.04
CA PRO A 190 -0.10 -13.20 -29.10
C PRO A 190 -1.40 -13.53 -29.84
N SER A 191 -1.30 -14.16 -31.01
CA SER A 191 -2.45 -14.64 -31.81
C SER A 191 -2.93 -16.03 -31.40
N GLY A 192 -4.20 -16.35 -31.66
CA GLY A 192 -4.77 -17.68 -31.44
C GLY A 192 -5.23 -17.98 -30.01
N ILE A 193 -5.07 -17.04 -29.07
CA ILE A 193 -5.50 -17.21 -27.67
C ILE A 193 -7.02 -17.10 -27.60
N SER A 194 -7.68 -18.18 -27.15
CA SER A 194 -9.14 -18.27 -27.03
C SER A 194 -9.69 -17.37 -25.93
N ILE A 195 -10.82 -16.70 -26.22
CA ILE A 195 -11.47 -15.74 -25.33
C ILE A 195 -12.63 -16.40 -24.58
N ASP A 196 -12.47 -16.64 -23.27
CA ASP A 196 -13.60 -17.04 -22.42
C ASP A 196 -14.32 -15.80 -21.83
N ARG A 197 -15.46 -15.47 -22.42
CA ARG A 197 -16.34 -14.40 -21.94
C ARG A 197 -16.90 -14.67 -20.52
N THR A 198 -16.98 -15.93 -20.11
CA THR A 198 -17.45 -16.34 -18.78
C THR A 198 -16.40 -16.04 -17.72
N ALA A 199 -15.12 -16.38 -17.97
CA ALA A 199 -14.01 -15.98 -17.12
C ALA A 199 -13.88 -14.45 -17.02
N ILE A 200 -13.99 -13.72 -18.14
CA ILE A 200 -13.99 -12.25 -18.16
C ILE A 200 -15.11 -11.70 -17.27
N GLN A 201 -16.36 -12.12 -17.48
CA GLN A 201 -17.49 -11.64 -16.66
C GLN A 201 -17.32 -12.02 -15.17
N THR A 202 -16.81 -13.20 -14.87
CA THR A 202 -16.53 -13.65 -13.49
C THR A 202 -15.49 -12.76 -12.80
N SER A 203 -14.43 -12.35 -13.53
CA SER A 203 -13.44 -11.39 -13.02
C SER A 203 -14.04 -10.00 -12.80
N MET A 204 -14.93 -9.55 -13.68
CA MET A 204 -15.65 -8.28 -13.52
C MET A 204 -16.58 -8.30 -12.31
N ASP A 205 -17.33 -9.38 -12.11
CA ASP A 205 -18.20 -9.57 -10.93
C ASP A 205 -17.43 -9.71 -9.61
N ALA A 206 -16.19 -10.24 -9.65
CA ALA A 206 -15.31 -10.23 -8.48
C ALA A 206 -14.94 -8.79 -8.05
N ARG A 207 -14.72 -7.88 -9.02
CA ARG A 207 -14.31 -6.46 -8.85
C ARG A 207 -15.47 -5.53 -8.46
N ARG A 208 -16.71 -5.87 -8.80
CA ARG A 208 -17.90 -5.08 -8.43
C ARG A 208 -18.03 -4.95 -6.91
N PRO A 209 -18.63 -3.87 -6.38
CA PRO A 209 -18.90 -3.74 -4.95
C PRO A 209 -19.74 -4.92 -4.46
N GLY A 210 -19.20 -5.70 -3.51
CA GLY A 210 -19.92 -6.84 -2.93
C GLY A 210 -21.20 -6.42 -2.19
N ALA A 211 -22.10 -7.38 -1.99
CA ALA A 211 -23.45 -7.16 -1.44
C ALA A 211 -23.45 -6.77 0.06
N GLY A 212 -23.07 -5.53 0.39
CA GLY A 212 -23.27 -4.94 1.72
C GLY A 212 -22.37 -3.76 2.06
N LEU A 213 -21.05 -3.94 1.94
CA LEU A 213 -20.06 -2.98 2.44
C LEU A 213 -19.88 -1.75 1.53
N GLY A 214 -19.89 -1.93 0.20
CA GLY A 214 -19.46 -0.92 -0.75
C GLY A 214 -20.54 0.00 -1.34
N SER A 215 -20.15 0.76 -2.35
CA SER A 215 -20.99 1.68 -3.11
C SER A 215 -22.17 0.97 -3.77
N LYS A 216 -23.38 1.53 -3.62
CA LYS A 216 -24.60 1.02 -4.25
C LYS A 216 -24.74 1.36 -5.75
N ARG A 217 -23.64 1.59 -6.48
CA ARG A 217 -23.69 1.78 -7.95
C ARG A 217 -23.95 0.43 -8.63
N GLN A 218 -24.85 0.42 -9.61
CA GLN A 218 -25.17 -0.79 -10.39
C GLN A 218 -24.71 -0.62 -11.84
N GLU A 219 -23.38 -0.64 -12.04
CA GLU A 219 -22.82 -0.87 -13.36
C GLU A 219 -23.01 -2.36 -13.73
N SER A 220 -23.35 -2.68 -14.98
CA SER A 220 -23.36 -4.08 -15.47
C SER A 220 -21.95 -4.66 -15.59
N ASP A 221 -20.98 -3.80 -15.87
CA ASP A 221 -19.57 -4.14 -16.16
C ASP A 221 -19.39 -5.08 -17.38
N GLU A 222 -20.37 -5.08 -18.28
CA GLU A 222 -20.32 -5.79 -19.56
C GLU A 222 -19.15 -5.31 -20.43
N VAL A 223 -18.39 -6.26 -20.96
CA VAL A 223 -17.12 -6.02 -21.67
C VAL A 223 -17.33 -6.12 -23.18
N ARG A 224 -17.26 -4.98 -23.89
CA ARG A 224 -17.20 -4.97 -25.36
C ARG A 224 -15.74 -5.04 -25.82
N LEU A 225 -15.44 -6.03 -26.67
CA LEU A 225 -14.17 -6.16 -27.38
C LEU A 225 -14.34 -5.57 -28.78
N ALA A 226 -13.55 -4.56 -29.11
CA ALA A 226 -13.75 -3.68 -30.27
C ALA A 226 -12.65 -3.78 -31.34
N SER A 227 -11.53 -4.43 -31.01
CA SER A 227 -10.37 -4.67 -31.88
C SER A 227 -9.63 -5.92 -31.39
N GLY A 228 -8.76 -6.49 -32.23
CA GLY A 228 -7.80 -7.53 -31.85
C GLY A 228 -8.36 -8.94 -31.67
N ILE A 229 -9.67 -9.15 -31.86
CA ILE A 229 -10.35 -10.45 -31.71
C ILE A 229 -11.09 -10.83 -33.00
N HIS A 230 -10.97 -12.08 -33.42
CA HIS A 230 -11.73 -12.68 -34.53
C HIS A 230 -12.08 -14.14 -34.18
N ASN A 231 -13.33 -14.56 -34.42
CA ASN A 231 -13.83 -15.90 -34.09
C ASN A 231 -13.50 -16.38 -32.65
N GLU A 232 -13.66 -15.48 -31.68
CA GLU A 232 -13.33 -15.70 -30.26
C GLU A 232 -11.84 -16.04 -29.98
N GLN A 233 -10.93 -15.65 -30.87
CA GLN A 233 -9.48 -15.76 -30.69
C GLN A 233 -8.78 -14.41 -30.91
N THR A 234 -7.65 -14.19 -30.25
CA THR A 234 -6.79 -13.03 -30.49
C THR A 234 -6.15 -13.06 -31.88
N THR A 235 -5.94 -11.90 -32.50
CA THR A 235 -5.39 -11.79 -33.87
C THR A 235 -3.93 -11.33 -33.93
N GLY A 236 -3.27 -11.14 -32.78
CA GLY A 236 -1.97 -10.47 -32.67
C GLY A 236 -2.05 -8.94 -32.81
N GLN A 237 -3.22 -8.38 -33.12
CA GLN A 237 -3.45 -6.94 -33.17
C GLN A 237 -3.92 -6.39 -31.81
N PRO A 238 -3.74 -5.09 -31.52
CA PRO A 238 -4.14 -4.51 -30.25
C PRO A 238 -5.62 -4.74 -29.91
N VAL A 239 -5.87 -5.26 -28.71
CA VAL A 239 -7.22 -5.59 -28.21
C VAL A 239 -7.80 -4.37 -27.52
N LEU A 240 -8.84 -3.78 -28.11
CA LEU A 240 -9.53 -2.62 -27.55
C LEU A 240 -10.72 -3.08 -26.70
N ILE A 241 -10.72 -2.70 -25.43
CA ILE A 241 -11.73 -3.04 -24.41
C ILE A 241 -12.52 -1.78 -24.06
N GLU A 242 -13.84 -1.83 -24.18
CA GLU A 242 -14.75 -0.74 -23.84
C GLU A 242 -15.85 -1.23 -22.89
N ILE A 243 -16.06 -0.48 -21.79
CA ILE A 243 -17.04 -0.77 -20.74
C ILE A 243 -17.84 0.51 -20.48
N ALA A 244 -19.16 0.46 -20.69
CA ALA A 244 -20.03 1.63 -20.53
C ALA A 244 -20.13 2.09 -19.05
N ASN A 245 -20.47 3.37 -18.87
CA ASN A 245 -20.88 3.92 -17.57
C ASN A 245 -22.40 4.14 -17.56
N ALA A 246 -23.11 3.60 -16.56
CA ALA A 246 -24.58 3.61 -16.51
C ALA A 246 -25.18 4.38 -15.31
N ASP A 247 -24.55 4.37 -14.12
CA ASP A 247 -25.03 5.10 -12.91
C ASP A 247 -24.12 6.31 -12.59
N ALA A 248 -23.77 7.06 -13.63
CA ALA A 248 -23.01 8.31 -13.55
C ALA A 248 -23.89 9.46 -12.99
N ARG A 249 -23.35 10.24 -12.04
CA ARG A 249 -24.07 11.29 -11.31
C ARG A 249 -23.21 12.54 -11.11
N SER A 250 -22.98 13.28 -12.20
CA SER A 250 -22.09 14.46 -12.19
C SER A 250 -22.57 15.58 -11.25
N SER A 251 -23.88 15.65 -10.97
CA SER A 251 -24.49 16.56 -9.98
C SER A 251 -23.84 16.52 -8.61
N ASP A 252 -23.39 15.33 -8.17
CA ASP A 252 -22.84 15.08 -6.85
C ASP A 252 -21.44 15.71 -6.69
N TYR A 253 -20.87 16.23 -7.79
CA TYR A 253 -19.56 16.87 -7.88
C TYR A 253 -19.61 18.34 -8.32
N SER A 254 -20.81 18.95 -8.34
CA SER A 254 -21.08 20.34 -8.79
C SER A 254 -20.33 21.47 -8.03
N PHE A 255 -19.59 21.13 -6.98
CA PHE A 255 -18.72 22.06 -6.24
C PHE A 255 -17.27 22.08 -6.78
N LEU A 256 -16.94 21.26 -7.77
CA LEU A 256 -15.63 21.25 -8.44
C LEU A 256 -15.63 22.18 -9.68
N PRO A 257 -14.48 22.77 -10.06
CA PRO A 257 -13.16 22.64 -9.41
C PRO A 257 -13.01 23.42 -8.11
N ASP A 258 -13.88 24.42 -7.90
CA ASP A 258 -13.78 25.51 -6.92
C ASP A 258 -13.54 25.07 -5.47
N ARG A 259 -14.12 23.96 -4.99
CA ARG A 259 -13.87 23.41 -3.65
C ARG A 259 -13.30 21.98 -3.71
N PRO A 260 -11.98 21.82 -3.94
CA PRO A 260 -11.36 20.51 -4.13
C PRO A 260 -11.51 19.61 -2.89
N ARG A 261 -11.68 18.30 -3.09
CA ARG A 261 -11.82 17.35 -1.97
C ARG A 261 -10.48 17.07 -1.29
N PRO A 262 -10.38 17.18 0.05
CA PRO A 262 -9.18 16.82 0.80
C PRO A 262 -8.69 15.41 0.51
N ALA A 263 -7.36 15.26 0.40
CA ALA A 263 -6.68 14.03 0.01
C ALA A 263 -7.13 13.39 -1.33
N HIS A 264 -7.88 14.11 -2.17
CA HIS A 264 -8.22 13.72 -3.53
C HIS A 264 -7.34 14.45 -4.56
N GLN A 265 -7.39 14.03 -5.83
CA GLN A 265 -6.55 14.60 -6.89
C GLN A 265 -7.05 15.92 -7.49
N ASP A 266 -8.15 16.47 -6.98
CA ASP A 266 -8.96 17.47 -7.71
C ASP A 266 -8.15 18.74 -8.05
N LEU A 267 -7.48 19.34 -7.06
CA LEU A 267 -6.62 20.51 -7.26
C LEU A 267 -5.34 20.18 -8.07
N PRO A 268 -4.55 19.12 -7.75
CA PRO A 268 -3.41 18.73 -8.58
C PRO A 268 -3.75 18.52 -10.07
N MET A 269 -4.90 17.91 -10.38
CA MET A 269 -5.35 17.73 -11.76
C MET A 269 -5.86 19.01 -12.39
N HIS A 270 -6.57 19.86 -11.65
CA HIS A 270 -6.99 21.18 -12.14
C HIS A 270 -5.78 22.01 -12.57
N VAL A 271 -4.73 22.07 -11.73
CA VAL A 271 -3.47 22.77 -12.04
C VAL A 271 -2.74 22.10 -13.21
N ARG A 272 -2.51 20.77 -13.17
CA ARG A 272 -1.80 20.03 -14.23
C ARG A 272 -2.47 20.12 -15.61
N SER A 273 -3.79 20.27 -15.65
CA SER A 273 -4.57 20.39 -16.90
C SER A 273 -4.83 21.84 -17.32
N HIS A 274 -4.32 22.83 -16.59
CA HIS A 274 -4.65 24.25 -16.80
C HIS A 274 -6.17 24.48 -16.86
N GLY A 275 -6.93 23.80 -16.00
CA GLY A 275 -8.38 23.85 -15.92
C GLY A 275 -9.16 22.86 -16.80
N HIS A 276 -8.53 22.18 -17.76
CA HIS A 276 -9.23 21.40 -18.81
C HIS A 276 -9.69 19.98 -18.40
N ALA A 277 -9.34 19.48 -17.20
CA ALA A 277 -9.68 18.12 -16.79
C ALA A 277 -11.13 17.98 -16.28
N ASP A 278 -11.84 16.94 -16.74
CA ASP A 278 -13.03 16.41 -16.05
C ASP A 278 -12.65 15.88 -14.66
N LEU A 279 -13.10 16.55 -13.60
CA LEU A 279 -12.89 16.14 -12.21
C LEU A 279 -14.04 15.29 -11.66
N SER A 280 -15.13 15.11 -12.41
CA SER A 280 -16.37 14.44 -11.97
C SER A 280 -16.09 13.00 -11.55
N GLY A 281 -16.48 12.63 -10.31
CA GLY A 281 -16.16 11.31 -9.76
C GLY A 281 -14.67 10.99 -9.61
N GLY A 282 -13.80 12.00 -9.72
CA GLY A 282 -12.35 11.81 -9.82
C GLY A 282 -11.81 11.58 -11.23
N GLY A 283 -12.60 11.78 -12.28
CA GLY A 283 -12.10 11.83 -13.66
C GLY A 283 -11.36 10.55 -14.09
N SER A 284 -10.13 10.74 -14.57
CA SER A 284 -9.21 9.72 -15.07
C SER A 284 -8.45 8.92 -13.99
N SER A 285 -8.50 9.31 -12.71
CA SER A 285 -7.86 8.54 -11.62
C SER A 285 -8.88 7.97 -10.64
N SER A 286 -10.13 7.87 -11.09
CA SER A 286 -11.21 7.22 -10.35
C SER A 286 -11.04 5.70 -10.38
N ALA A 287 -11.42 5.02 -9.29
CA ALA A 287 -11.50 3.55 -9.20
C ALA A 287 -12.63 2.93 -10.07
N ARG A 288 -13.12 3.67 -11.08
CA ARG A 288 -13.87 3.16 -12.22
C ARG A 288 -12.93 2.56 -13.28
N LEU A 289 -11.78 3.20 -13.58
CA LEU A 289 -10.87 2.77 -14.65
C LEU A 289 -10.24 1.38 -14.41
N THR A 290 -10.17 0.92 -13.16
CA THR A 290 -9.74 -0.45 -12.84
C THR A 290 -10.65 -1.53 -13.43
N ALA A 291 -11.84 -1.17 -13.93
CA ALA A 291 -12.67 -2.06 -14.74
C ALA A 291 -11.96 -2.51 -16.03
N GLY A 292 -11.33 -1.57 -16.76
CA GLY A 292 -10.56 -1.90 -17.97
C GLY A 292 -9.36 -2.79 -17.67
N LEU A 293 -8.67 -2.55 -16.55
CA LEU A 293 -7.56 -3.39 -16.09
C LEU A 293 -7.98 -4.82 -15.76
N VAL A 294 -9.10 -5.01 -15.06
CA VAL A 294 -9.58 -6.36 -14.69
C VAL A 294 -10.06 -7.14 -15.91
N ALA A 295 -10.74 -6.47 -16.85
CA ALA A 295 -11.09 -7.07 -18.14
C ALA A 295 -9.83 -7.44 -18.95
N ALA A 296 -8.82 -6.57 -18.99
CA ALA A 296 -7.55 -6.85 -19.67
C ALA A 296 -6.82 -8.03 -19.05
N ALA A 297 -6.69 -8.07 -17.72
CA ALA A 297 -6.07 -9.17 -17.02
C ALA A 297 -6.79 -10.51 -17.27
N ALA A 298 -8.12 -10.53 -17.36
CA ALA A 298 -8.88 -11.74 -17.67
C ALA A 298 -8.67 -12.26 -19.11
N ILE A 299 -8.37 -11.38 -20.07
CA ILE A 299 -8.00 -11.74 -21.46
C ILE A 299 -6.56 -12.24 -21.53
N VAL A 300 -5.66 -11.63 -20.75
CA VAL A 300 -4.24 -12.02 -20.65
C VAL A 300 -4.04 -13.34 -19.90
N ARG A 301 -4.89 -13.61 -18.92
CA ARG A 301 -4.77 -14.72 -17.94
C ARG A 301 -4.41 -16.10 -18.53
N PRO A 302 -4.95 -16.58 -19.68
CA PRO A 302 -4.62 -17.89 -20.23
C PRO A 302 -3.12 -18.08 -20.53
N LEU A 303 -2.40 -17.00 -20.87
CA LEU A 303 -0.94 -17.04 -21.10
C LEU A 303 -0.16 -17.37 -19.82
N LEU A 304 -0.66 -16.90 -18.66
CA LEU A 304 -0.05 -17.13 -17.36
C LEU A 304 -0.45 -18.49 -16.75
N ASP A 305 -1.68 -18.94 -17.01
CA ASP A 305 -2.13 -20.28 -16.62
C ASP A 305 -1.33 -21.40 -17.30
N GLY A 306 -0.84 -21.18 -18.52
CA GLY A 306 0.08 -22.10 -19.21
C GLY A 306 1.39 -22.38 -18.45
N LEU A 307 1.79 -21.49 -17.54
CA LEU A 307 2.97 -21.65 -16.67
C LEU A 307 2.64 -22.33 -15.33
N GLY A 308 1.36 -22.63 -15.05
CA GLY A 308 0.90 -23.13 -13.75
C GLY A 308 0.86 -22.08 -12.63
N VAL A 309 1.11 -20.80 -12.93
CA VAL A 309 1.23 -19.73 -11.93
C VAL A 309 -0.11 -19.39 -11.27
N GLN A 310 -0.17 -19.52 -9.94
CA GLN A 310 -1.37 -19.28 -9.15
C GLN A 310 -1.28 -17.95 -8.39
N VAL A 311 -1.94 -16.92 -8.93
CA VAL A 311 -2.18 -15.65 -8.22
C VAL A 311 -3.48 -15.77 -7.40
N THR A 312 -3.42 -15.58 -6.08
CA THR A 312 -4.60 -15.54 -5.20
C THR A 312 -4.48 -14.38 -4.20
N ALA A 313 -5.51 -13.53 -4.07
CA ALA A 313 -5.54 -12.46 -3.08
C ALA A 313 -6.83 -12.44 -2.25
N HIS A 314 -6.75 -11.82 -1.06
CA HIS A 314 -7.89 -11.53 -0.20
C HIS A 314 -7.65 -10.24 0.62
N VAL A 315 -8.61 -9.80 1.44
CA VAL A 315 -8.37 -8.72 2.40
C VAL A 315 -7.70 -9.26 3.66
N GLY A 316 -6.41 -8.96 3.80
CA GLY A 316 -5.60 -9.31 4.98
C GLY A 316 -5.83 -8.39 6.19
N ALA A 317 -6.37 -7.17 6.00
CA ALA A 317 -6.77 -6.31 7.12
C ALA A 317 -7.85 -5.27 6.78
N MET A 318 -8.66 -4.88 7.78
CA MET A 318 -9.43 -3.63 7.79
C MET A 318 -9.39 -3.00 9.19
N GLY A 319 -8.93 -1.75 9.29
CA GLY A 319 -8.74 -1.09 10.58
C GLY A 319 -7.82 -1.89 11.52
N PRO A 320 -8.24 -2.21 12.76
CA PRO A 320 -7.44 -2.98 13.71
C PRO A 320 -7.59 -4.51 13.56
N HIS A 321 -8.35 -5.00 12.57
CA HIS A 321 -8.61 -6.41 12.36
C HIS A 321 -7.74 -6.96 11.23
N GLU A 322 -7.01 -8.04 11.51
CA GLU A 322 -6.11 -8.73 10.56
C GLU A 322 -6.51 -10.19 10.39
N ALA A 323 -6.19 -10.76 9.23
CA ALA A 323 -6.35 -12.16 8.86
C ALA A 323 -4.96 -12.82 8.59
N PRO A 324 -4.85 -14.15 8.64
CA PRO A 324 -3.71 -14.88 8.07
C PRO A 324 -3.63 -14.67 6.55
N LEU A 325 -2.50 -15.05 5.93
CA LEU A 325 -2.33 -15.03 4.47
C LEU A 325 -3.37 -15.92 3.74
N PRO A 326 -3.70 -15.63 2.46
CA PRO A 326 -4.64 -16.45 1.70
C PRO A 326 -4.07 -17.82 1.36
N ALA A 327 -4.92 -18.84 1.42
CA ALA A 327 -4.71 -20.12 0.74
C ALA A 327 -5.21 -20.02 -0.72
N HIS A 328 -4.77 -20.92 -1.61
CA HIS A 328 -5.17 -20.88 -3.02
C HIS A 328 -6.67 -21.03 -3.26
N GLY A 329 -7.15 -20.33 -4.30
CA GLY A 329 -8.55 -20.34 -4.72
C GLY A 329 -9.40 -19.23 -4.10
N ARG A 330 -10.68 -19.19 -4.47
CA ARG A 330 -11.60 -18.06 -4.17
C ARG A 330 -12.84 -18.51 -3.40
N THR A 331 -12.62 -19.31 -2.36
CA THR A 331 -13.67 -19.77 -1.45
C THR A 331 -13.94 -18.73 -0.36
N TRP A 332 -15.21 -18.49 -0.06
CA TRP A 332 -15.65 -17.59 1.00
C TRP A 332 -16.53 -18.38 1.98
N PRO A 333 -16.02 -18.80 3.15
CA PRO A 333 -16.73 -19.76 4.02
C PRO A 333 -18.02 -19.21 4.66
N THR A 334 -18.19 -17.89 4.70
CA THR A 334 -19.36 -17.22 5.31
C THR A 334 -19.83 -16.03 4.46
N ALA A 335 -21.02 -15.52 4.74
CA ALA A 335 -21.50 -14.27 4.12
C ALA A 335 -20.57 -13.08 4.46
N SER A 336 -20.03 -13.04 5.68
CA SER A 336 -19.04 -12.02 6.11
C SER A 336 -17.75 -12.12 5.30
N ALA A 337 -17.22 -13.34 5.12
CA ALA A 337 -16.07 -13.61 4.24
C ALA A 337 -16.32 -13.14 2.80
N ALA A 338 -17.50 -13.42 2.25
CA ALA A 338 -17.88 -13.03 0.89
C ALA A 338 -18.06 -11.51 0.73
N MET A 339 -18.56 -10.82 1.76
CA MET A 339 -18.67 -9.35 1.80
C MET A 339 -17.31 -8.67 1.95
N ALA A 340 -16.46 -9.18 2.84
CA ALA A 340 -15.13 -8.65 3.09
C ALA A 340 -14.12 -8.98 1.98
N ARG A 341 -14.38 -10.02 1.17
CA ARG A 341 -13.38 -10.73 0.34
C ARG A 341 -12.17 -11.17 1.16
N CYS A 342 -12.42 -11.68 2.36
CA CYS A 342 -11.43 -12.31 3.24
C CYS A 342 -11.76 -13.80 3.38
N GLN A 343 -10.76 -14.68 3.40
CA GLN A 343 -10.97 -16.13 3.52
C GLN A 343 -11.16 -16.58 4.98
N ASP A 344 -10.61 -15.84 5.94
CA ASP A 344 -10.77 -16.12 7.37
C ASP A 344 -12.15 -15.66 7.87
N ALA A 345 -12.93 -16.57 8.45
CA ALA A 345 -14.32 -16.29 8.81
C ALA A 345 -14.46 -15.31 9.99
N ASP A 346 -13.65 -15.49 11.02
CA ASP A 346 -13.72 -14.73 12.29
C ASP A 346 -13.20 -13.30 12.07
N ALA A 347 -12.07 -13.17 11.37
CA ALA A 347 -11.51 -11.89 10.99
C ALA A 347 -12.46 -11.15 10.03
N ALA A 348 -13.08 -11.84 9.06
CA ALA A 348 -14.05 -11.21 8.16
C ALA A 348 -15.29 -10.69 8.89
N GLU A 349 -15.82 -11.42 9.89
CA GLU A 349 -16.94 -10.93 10.70
C GLU A 349 -16.54 -9.69 11.51
N ALA A 350 -15.35 -9.69 12.13
CA ALA A 350 -14.83 -8.53 12.85
C ALA A 350 -14.64 -7.31 11.93
N MET A 351 -14.06 -7.49 10.74
CA MET A 351 -13.90 -6.46 9.72
C MET A 351 -15.26 -5.89 9.28
N VAL A 352 -16.25 -6.74 8.96
CA VAL A 352 -17.62 -6.33 8.57
C VAL A 352 -18.27 -5.51 9.68
N ASN A 353 -18.24 -5.99 10.92
CA ASN A 353 -18.87 -5.30 12.06
C ASN A 353 -18.23 -3.93 12.34
N HIS A 354 -16.90 -3.82 12.22
CA HIS A 354 -16.18 -2.55 12.34
C HIS A 354 -16.57 -1.55 11.24
N VAL A 355 -16.60 -1.99 9.97
CA VAL A 355 -16.99 -1.15 8.84
C VAL A 355 -18.47 -0.71 8.92
N GLU A 356 -19.37 -1.56 9.39
CA GLU A 356 -20.76 -1.15 9.65
C GLU A 356 -20.90 -0.14 10.82
N SER A 357 -19.96 -0.10 11.77
CA SER A 357 -19.90 0.99 12.77
C SER A 357 -19.53 2.31 12.10
N LEU A 358 -18.43 2.33 11.35
CA LEU A 358 -17.93 3.51 10.65
C LEU A 358 -18.97 4.09 9.66
N LYS A 359 -19.74 3.23 8.97
CA LYS A 359 -20.86 3.65 8.11
C LYS A 359 -21.97 4.41 8.87
N ARG A 360 -22.20 4.11 10.15
CA ARG A 360 -23.13 4.85 11.03
C ARG A 360 -22.51 6.17 11.51
N GLU A 361 -21.22 6.14 11.81
CA GLU A 361 -20.38 7.29 12.20
C GLU A 361 -20.06 8.24 11.03
N ARG A 362 -20.43 7.84 9.79
CA ARG A 362 -20.17 8.55 8.52
C ARG A 362 -18.69 8.66 8.13
N ASP A 363 -17.86 7.78 8.66
CA ASP A 363 -16.42 7.74 8.44
C ASP A 363 -15.98 6.51 7.63
N SER A 364 -14.67 6.31 7.48
CA SER A 364 -14.05 5.31 6.61
C SER A 364 -12.74 4.81 7.20
N VAL A 365 -12.21 3.68 6.70
CA VAL A 365 -10.98 3.08 7.25
C VAL A 365 -10.04 2.53 6.17
N GLY A 366 -8.76 2.47 6.52
CA GLY A 366 -7.73 1.82 5.71
C GLY A 366 -7.87 0.30 5.73
N SER A 367 -7.21 -0.35 4.77
CA SER A 367 -7.26 -1.80 4.59
C SER A 367 -5.98 -2.33 3.96
N ARG A 368 -5.71 -3.63 4.13
CA ARG A 368 -4.59 -4.33 3.52
C ARG A 368 -5.13 -5.45 2.64
N VAL A 369 -4.67 -5.54 1.39
CA VAL A 369 -4.92 -6.68 0.50
C VAL A 369 -3.66 -7.54 0.51
N ASP A 370 -3.79 -8.79 0.93
CA ASP A 370 -2.70 -9.75 0.99
C ASP A 370 -2.86 -10.74 -0.16
N MET A 371 -1.75 -11.06 -0.82
CA MET A 371 -1.67 -11.87 -2.03
C MET A 371 -0.53 -12.87 -1.91
N VAL A 372 -0.77 -14.07 -2.45
CA VAL A 372 0.24 -15.10 -2.65
C VAL A 372 0.29 -15.41 -4.15
N ILE A 373 1.51 -15.46 -4.70
CA ILE A 373 1.79 -15.87 -6.07
C ILE A 373 2.70 -17.10 -6.00
N SER A 374 2.23 -18.23 -6.51
CA SER A 374 2.91 -19.53 -6.42
C SER A 374 3.09 -20.18 -7.78
N GLY A 375 4.01 -21.14 -7.88
CA GLY A 375 4.32 -21.83 -9.13
C GLY A 375 5.04 -20.95 -10.16
N LEU A 376 5.77 -19.91 -9.72
CA LEU A 376 6.63 -19.10 -10.58
C LEU A 376 7.84 -19.93 -11.05
N PRO A 377 8.04 -20.14 -12.36
CA PRO A 377 9.23 -20.82 -12.89
C PRO A 377 10.52 -20.14 -12.42
N MET A 378 11.55 -20.93 -12.08
CA MET A 378 12.81 -20.37 -11.59
C MET A 378 13.41 -19.37 -12.58
N GLY A 379 13.91 -18.25 -12.04
CA GLY A 379 14.49 -17.16 -12.82
C GLY A 379 13.49 -16.15 -13.37
N LEU A 380 12.17 -16.42 -13.35
CA LEU A 380 11.17 -15.53 -13.96
C LEU A 380 11.23 -14.14 -13.31
N GLY A 381 11.52 -13.12 -14.12
CA GLY A 381 11.77 -11.76 -13.67
C GLY A 381 12.93 -11.15 -14.44
N GLU A 382 13.43 -10.02 -13.94
CA GLU A 382 14.43 -9.17 -14.60
C GLU A 382 15.37 -8.55 -13.56
N PRO A 383 16.60 -8.14 -13.93
CA PRO A 383 17.50 -7.45 -13.01
C PRO A 383 17.03 -6.03 -12.65
N TRP A 384 17.26 -5.63 -11.40
CA TRP A 384 17.21 -4.24 -10.87
C TRP A 384 15.89 -3.45 -10.97
N PHE A 385 15.41 -3.14 -12.18
CA PHE A 385 14.36 -2.14 -12.40
C PHE A 385 13.00 -2.73 -12.80
N ASP A 386 13.01 -3.84 -13.55
CA ASP A 386 11.81 -4.55 -13.98
C ASP A 386 11.64 -5.92 -13.27
N GLY A 387 12.47 -6.23 -12.27
CA GLY A 387 12.33 -7.44 -11.47
C GLY A 387 10.97 -7.55 -10.78
N LEU A 388 10.63 -8.74 -10.29
CA LEU A 388 9.33 -9.03 -9.68
C LEU A 388 8.89 -7.97 -8.66
N GLU A 389 9.70 -7.68 -7.64
CA GLU A 389 9.36 -6.71 -6.61
C GLU A 389 9.32 -5.25 -7.14
N PRO A 390 10.29 -4.78 -7.95
CA PRO A 390 10.19 -3.50 -8.67
C PRO A 390 8.93 -3.33 -9.53
N ALA A 391 8.63 -4.28 -10.42
CA ALA A 391 7.56 -4.20 -11.41
C ALA A 391 6.16 -4.34 -10.77
N LEU A 392 5.99 -5.34 -9.89
CA LEU A 392 4.78 -5.45 -9.07
C LEU A 392 4.65 -4.24 -8.14
N GLY A 393 5.74 -3.72 -7.60
CA GLY A 393 5.73 -2.53 -6.73
C GLY A 393 5.21 -1.30 -7.46
N ARG A 394 5.70 -1.05 -8.69
CA ARG A 394 5.21 0.01 -9.59
C ARG A 394 3.73 -0.15 -9.91
N ALA A 395 3.28 -1.36 -10.24
CA ALA A 395 1.88 -1.64 -10.58
C ALA A 395 0.94 -1.50 -9.37
N LEU A 396 1.30 -2.10 -8.24
CA LEU A 396 0.46 -2.12 -7.04
C LEU A 396 0.39 -0.75 -6.34
N LEU A 397 1.47 0.04 -6.36
CA LEU A 397 1.43 1.43 -5.88
C LEU A 397 0.63 2.37 -6.80
N ALA A 398 0.35 1.98 -8.06
CA ALA A 398 -0.56 2.71 -8.94
C ALA A 398 -2.06 2.40 -8.68
N VAL A 399 -2.38 1.41 -7.83
CA VAL A 399 -3.78 1.11 -7.44
C VAL A 399 -4.37 2.30 -6.67
N PRO A 400 -5.55 2.84 -7.06
CA PRO A 400 -6.14 4.00 -6.40
C PRO A 400 -6.34 3.81 -4.89
N GLY A 401 -5.57 4.57 -4.10
CA GLY A 401 -5.58 4.48 -2.63
C GLY A 401 -4.35 3.79 -2.02
N ALA A 402 -3.48 3.17 -2.80
CA ALA A 402 -2.23 2.60 -2.30
C ALA A 402 -1.36 3.62 -1.53
N ARG A 403 -0.68 3.14 -0.49
CA ARG A 403 0.27 3.89 0.36
C ARG A 403 1.60 3.16 0.58
N ALA A 404 1.58 1.83 0.69
CA ALA A 404 2.77 1.01 0.87
C ALA A 404 2.55 -0.38 0.26
N VAL A 405 3.62 -1.00 -0.24
CA VAL A 405 3.67 -2.38 -0.70
C VAL A 405 4.82 -3.08 0.01
N GLU A 406 4.61 -4.32 0.44
CA GLU A 406 5.60 -5.16 1.11
C GLU A 406 5.68 -6.53 0.41
N PHE A 407 6.90 -7.03 0.20
CA PHE A 407 7.18 -8.34 -0.37
C PHE A 407 7.81 -9.26 0.69
N GLY A 408 7.55 -10.57 0.63
CA GLY A 408 8.11 -11.56 1.53
C GLY A 408 7.85 -11.26 3.01
N GLN A 409 8.91 -11.10 3.80
CA GLN A 409 8.85 -10.68 5.21
C GLN A 409 8.60 -9.17 5.39
N GLY A 410 8.79 -8.34 4.36
CA GLY A 410 8.50 -6.90 4.40
C GLY A 410 9.21 -6.18 5.55
N THR A 411 8.49 -5.29 6.24
CA THR A 411 8.99 -4.59 7.44
C THR A 411 9.26 -5.49 8.64
N ALA A 412 8.94 -6.80 8.58
CA ALA A 412 9.40 -7.76 9.58
C ALA A 412 10.89 -8.11 9.45
N ALA A 413 11.45 -8.09 8.23
CA ALA A 413 12.86 -8.38 7.95
C ALA A 413 13.83 -7.56 8.83
N LEU A 414 13.46 -6.31 9.15
CA LEU A 414 14.18 -5.41 10.07
C LEU A 414 14.47 -6.00 11.47
N ARG A 415 13.76 -7.06 11.88
CA ARG A 415 13.87 -7.71 13.19
C ARG A 415 14.50 -9.11 13.12
N VAL A 416 14.87 -9.57 11.92
CA VAL A 416 15.34 -10.93 11.65
C VAL A 416 16.84 -10.93 11.35
N LYS A 417 17.54 -11.99 11.75
CA LYS A 417 18.97 -12.19 11.41
C LYS A 417 19.07 -12.96 10.10
N GLY A 418 20.08 -12.71 9.26
CA GLY A 418 20.28 -13.43 7.99
C GLY A 418 20.13 -14.96 8.12
N THR A 419 20.77 -15.56 9.14
CA THR A 419 20.68 -17.01 9.49
C THR A 419 19.27 -17.54 9.80
N ALA A 420 18.26 -16.67 9.87
CA ALA A 420 16.84 -16.96 10.07
C ALA A 420 15.94 -16.15 9.11
N HIS A 421 16.51 -15.50 8.09
CA HIS A 421 15.81 -14.74 7.05
C HIS A 421 15.75 -15.51 5.72
N HIS A 422 16.72 -16.38 5.46
CA HIS A 422 16.83 -17.11 4.20
C HIS A 422 16.99 -18.62 4.45
N GLY A 423 16.06 -19.40 3.90
CA GLY A 423 16.26 -20.82 3.65
C GLY A 423 17.51 -21.04 2.79
N GLY A 424 18.30 -22.04 3.13
CA GLY A 424 19.43 -22.47 2.30
C GLY A 424 18.98 -23.42 1.20
N TRP A 425 19.77 -23.51 0.14
CA TRP A 425 19.65 -24.55 -0.88
C TRP A 425 20.12 -25.90 -0.35
N HIS A 426 19.50 -26.99 -0.80
CA HIS A 426 19.99 -28.35 -0.61
C HIS A 426 19.94 -29.17 -1.91
N PRO A 427 20.84 -30.15 -2.09
CA PRO A 427 20.78 -31.04 -3.25
C PRO A 427 19.62 -32.03 -3.14
N THR A 428 18.95 -32.27 -4.25
CA THR A 428 18.06 -33.40 -4.51
C THR A 428 18.56 -34.18 -5.73
N GLU A 429 17.82 -35.19 -6.20
CA GLU A 429 18.15 -35.89 -7.45
C GLU A 429 17.76 -35.05 -8.69
N ASP A 430 16.77 -34.17 -8.58
CA ASP A 430 16.27 -33.31 -9.66
C ASP A 430 17.01 -31.96 -9.76
N GLY A 431 17.67 -31.49 -8.70
CA GLY A 431 18.42 -30.23 -8.72
C GLY A 431 18.78 -29.65 -7.34
N PRO A 432 19.08 -28.34 -7.26
CA PRO A 432 19.14 -27.61 -6.00
C PRO A 432 17.74 -27.12 -5.59
N GLU A 433 17.18 -27.68 -4.52
CA GLU A 433 15.89 -27.23 -3.95
C GLU A 433 16.12 -26.10 -2.92
N LEU A 434 15.27 -25.07 -2.93
CA LEU A 434 15.28 -24.00 -1.94
C LEU A 434 14.38 -24.36 -0.75
N ARG A 435 14.87 -24.15 0.48
CA ARG A 435 14.01 -24.19 1.67
C ARG A 435 12.97 -23.06 1.68
N THR A 436 11.75 -23.40 1.29
CA THR A 436 10.58 -22.51 1.21
C THR A 436 9.96 -22.15 2.58
N ASP A 437 10.38 -22.79 3.68
CA ASP A 437 9.83 -22.49 5.01
C ASP A 437 10.23 -21.11 5.56
N ILE A 438 11.28 -20.50 4.99
CA ILE A 438 11.66 -19.10 5.22
C ILE A 438 12.21 -18.51 3.91
N SER A 439 11.31 -18.10 3.01
CA SER A 439 11.65 -17.59 1.66
C SER A 439 10.89 -16.33 1.30
N GLU A 440 11.51 -15.45 0.49
CA GLU A 440 10.92 -14.19 0.03
C GLU A 440 10.19 -14.32 -1.33
N GLY A 441 10.21 -15.49 -1.97
CA GLY A 441 9.63 -15.77 -3.30
C GLY A 441 10.42 -15.24 -4.48
N ALA A 442 11.08 -14.10 -4.31
CA ALA A 442 12.01 -13.51 -5.27
C ALA A 442 13.41 -13.33 -4.66
N LEU A 443 14.45 -13.48 -5.51
CA LEU A 443 15.85 -13.26 -5.17
C LEU A 443 16.49 -12.37 -6.25
N GLY A 444 16.71 -11.10 -5.92
CA GLY A 444 17.39 -10.14 -6.82
C GLY A 444 16.57 -9.73 -8.05
N GLY A 445 15.23 -9.78 -7.97
CA GLY A 445 14.33 -9.47 -9.07
C GLY A 445 13.76 -10.69 -9.81
N MET A 446 14.21 -11.90 -9.50
CA MET A 446 13.86 -13.15 -10.19
C MET A 446 13.21 -14.17 -9.24
N ALA A 447 12.26 -14.97 -9.75
CA ALA A 447 11.57 -16.01 -8.99
C ALA A 447 12.51 -17.10 -8.47
N SER A 448 12.29 -17.55 -7.23
CA SER A 448 13.07 -18.63 -6.60
C SER A 448 12.21 -19.85 -6.24
N GLU A 449 11.20 -20.16 -7.08
CA GLU A 449 10.15 -21.22 -6.96
C GLU A 449 9.24 -21.16 -5.71
N ALA A 450 9.72 -20.55 -4.64
CA ALA A 450 8.97 -20.20 -3.45
C ALA A 450 7.80 -19.24 -3.71
N ASP A 451 6.79 -19.31 -2.85
CA ASP A 451 5.65 -18.39 -2.82
C ASP A 451 6.11 -16.92 -2.65
N LEU A 452 5.77 -16.08 -3.62
CA LEU A 452 5.92 -14.63 -3.52
C LEU A 452 4.72 -14.03 -2.79
N VAL A 453 4.91 -13.79 -1.49
CA VAL A 453 3.95 -13.09 -0.63
C VAL A 453 4.03 -11.59 -0.88
N VAL A 454 2.88 -10.95 -1.10
CA VAL A 454 2.78 -9.50 -1.33
C VAL A 454 1.65 -8.90 -0.49
N ARG A 455 1.87 -7.74 0.13
CA ARG A 455 0.87 -7.02 0.93
C ARG A 455 0.73 -5.58 0.45
N LEU A 456 -0.47 -5.16 0.07
CA LEU A 456 -0.77 -3.80 -0.39
C LEU A 456 -1.61 -3.04 0.64
N THR A 457 -1.06 -1.98 1.21
CA THR A 457 -1.77 -1.10 2.15
C THR A 457 -2.48 0.03 1.42
N LEU A 458 -3.79 0.14 1.64
CA LEU A 458 -4.71 1.12 1.08
C LEU A 458 -5.17 2.12 2.16
N LYS A 459 -5.11 3.42 1.88
CA LYS A 459 -5.61 4.49 2.77
C LYS A 459 -7.14 4.45 2.92
N PRO A 460 -7.72 5.12 3.93
CA PRO A 460 -9.15 5.40 3.98
C PRO A 460 -9.65 6.13 2.71
N PRO A 461 -10.83 5.74 2.18
CA PRO A 461 -11.57 6.50 1.16
C PRO A 461 -11.71 7.99 1.49
N SER A 462 -11.26 8.88 0.59
CA SER A 462 -11.19 10.33 0.85
C SER A 462 -12.44 11.12 0.44
N SER A 463 -13.60 10.46 0.39
CA SER A 463 -14.89 11.09 0.12
C SER A 463 -15.91 10.56 1.12
N ILE A 464 -15.89 11.13 2.32
CA ILE A 464 -16.77 10.78 3.43
C ILE A 464 -17.93 11.78 3.55
N PRO A 465 -19.13 11.36 4.03
CA PRO A 465 -20.27 12.24 4.25
C PRO A 465 -20.21 13.02 5.59
N GLN A 466 -19.01 13.42 6.01
CA GLN A 466 -18.75 14.43 7.06
C GLN A 466 -18.22 15.73 6.42
N PRO A 467 -18.38 16.90 7.06
CA PRO A 467 -17.78 18.15 6.60
C PRO A 467 -16.26 18.14 6.80
N MET A 468 -15.50 18.32 5.72
CA MET A 468 -14.04 18.42 5.73
C MET A 468 -13.59 19.82 5.33
N PRO A 469 -12.54 20.38 5.97
CA PRO A 469 -12.01 21.70 5.63
C PRO A 469 -11.35 21.68 4.24
N THR A 470 -11.55 22.74 3.47
CA THR A 470 -10.91 22.96 2.16
C THR A 470 -10.74 24.46 1.90
N VAL A 471 -10.32 24.84 0.70
CA VAL A 471 -10.28 26.23 0.22
C VAL A 471 -11.34 26.41 -0.88
N GLU A 472 -11.86 27.61 -1.02
CA GLU A 472 -12.65 28.04 -2.18
C GLU A 472 -11.72 28.76 -3.16
N LEU A 473 -11.46 28.17 -4.33
CA LEU A 473 -10.41 28.61 -5.24
C LEU A 473 -10.74 29.95 -5.94
N SER A 474 -12.02 30.29 -6.07
CA SER A 474 -12.46 31.56 -6.66
C SER A 474 -12.29 32.77 -5.74
N THR A 475 -12.25 32.58 -4.42
CA THR A 475 -12.13 33.64 -3.41
C THR A 475 -10.81 33.59 -2.63
N GLY A 476 -10.17 32.42 -2.56
CA GLY A 476 -9.02 32.13 -1.70
C GLY A 476 -9.40 31.86 -0.24
N GLU A 477 -10.70 31.88 0.11
CA GLU A 477 -11.16 31.80 1.50
C GLU A 477 -11.25 30.35 2.02
N ALA A 478 -11.16 30.21 3.35
CA ALA A 478 -11.30 28.92 4.03
C ALA A 478 -12.75 28.43 3.96
N SER A 479 -12.95 27.25 3.40
CA SER A 479 -14.27 26.70 3.09
C SER A 479 -14.42 25.26 3.62
N SER A 480 -15.57 24.63 3.34
CA SER A 480 -15.78 23.22 3.67
C SER A 480 -16.54 22.48 2.57
N VAL A 481 -16.26 21.19 2.45
CA VAL A 481 -16.90 20.28 1.52
C VAL A 481 -17.46 19.08 2.27
N THR A 482 -18.68 18.65 1.92
CA THR A 482 -19.28 17.40 2.40
C THR A 482 -19.67 16.59 1.18
N VAL A 483 -18.97 15.49 0.89
CA VAL A 483 -19.26 14.70 -0.31
C VAL A 483 -20.49 13.83 -0.05
N LYS A 484 -21.63 14.23 -0.61
CA LYS A 484 -22.89 13.48 -0.54
C LYS A 484 -22.87 12.43 -1.65
N GLY A 485 -23.03 11.15 -1.32
CA GLY A 485 -23.05 10.12 -2.35
C GLY A 485 -22.95 8.69 -1.83
N ARG A 486 -22.84 7.75 -2.78
CA ARG A 486 -22.63 6.32 -2.54
C ARG A 486 -21.12 6.03 -2.56
N HIS A 487 -20.42 6.32 -1.47
CA HIS A 487 -18.97 6.07 -1.37
C HIS A 487 -18.68 4.74 -0.66
N ASP A 488 -17.58 4.10 -1.05
CA ASP A 488 -17.04 2.95 -0.33
C ASP A 488 -16.48 3.44 1.03
N PRO A 489 -16.75 2.77 2.17
CA PRO A 489 -16.18 3.10 3.48
C PRO A 489 -14.81 2.42 3.72
N VAL A 490 -14.44 1.47 2.85
CA VAL A 490 -13.16 0.75 2.85
C VAL A 490 -12.85 0.30 1.42
N LEU A 491 -11.57 0.30 1.02
CA LEU A 491 -11.17 -0.02 -0.36
C LEU A 491 -10.88 -1.52 -0.59
N GLY A 492 -10.37 -2.21 0.44
CA GLY A 492 -9.88 -3.60 0.38
C GLY A 492 -10.73 -4.58 -0.44
N PRO A 493 -12.04 -4.75 -0.17
CA PRO A 493 -12.87 -5.76 -0.84
C PRO A 493 -12.90 -5.62 -2.37
N ARG A 494 -12.90 -4.38 -2.88
CA ARG A 494 -12.82 -4.10 -4.32
C ARG A 494 -11.38 -4.12 -4.84
N GLY A 495 -10.42 -3.87 -3.96
CA GLY A 495 -8.98 -3.94 -4.24
C GLY A 495 -8.51 -5.35 -4.60
N VAL A 496 -9.07 -6.41 -4.00
CA VAL A 496 -8.67 -7.82 -4.23
C VAL A 496 -8.55 -8.16 -5.72
N ALA A 497 -9.62 -8.01 -6.50
CA ALA A 497 -9.61 -8.33 -7.93
C ALA A 497 -8.70 -7.39 -8.75
N VAL A 498 -8.43 -6.18 -8.27
CA VAL A 498 -7.53 -5.22 -8.92
C VAL A 498 -6.06 -5.57 -8.66
N VAL A 499 -5.73 -6.07 -7.47
CA VAL A 499 -4.39 -6.55 -7.08
C VAL A 499 -4.02 -7.80 -7.86
N GLU A 500 -4.93 -8.78 -7.96
CA GLU A 500 -4.75 -9.95 -8.81
C GLU A 500 -4.55 -9.54 -10.28
N ALA A 501 -5.35 -8.60 -10.79
CA ALA A 501 -5.24 -8.13 -12.16
C ALA A 501 -3.91 -7.40 -12.46
N MET A 502 -3.42 -6.57 -11.53
CA MET A 502 -2.07 -5.97 -11.63
C MET A 502 -0.99 -7.06 -11.70
N ALA A 503 -1.08 -8.08 -10.84
CA ALA A 503 -0.11 -9.17 -10.82
C ALA A 503 -0.15 -10.00 -12.11
N VAL A 504 -1.32 -10.39 -12.61
CA VAL A 504 -1.45 -11.14 -13.87
C VAL A 504 -0.83 -10.39 -15.04
N VAL A 505 -1.10 -9.10 -15.19
CA VAL A 505 -0.54 -8.27 -16.28
C VAL A 505 0.98 -8.17 -16.18
N VAL A 506 1.53 -7.88 -15.00
CA VAL A 506 2.98 -7.76 -14.79
C VAL A 506 3.71 -9.09 -15.01
N LEU A 507 3.19 -10.18 -14.43
CA LEU A 507 3.83 -11.50 -14.52
C LEU A 507 3.84 -12.01 -15.96
N THR A 508 2.80 -11.72 -16.75
CA THR A 508 2.75 -12.14 -18.16
C THR A 508 3.69 -11.30 -19.03
N ASP A 509 3.84 -9.99 -18.79
CA ASP A 509 4.83 -9.16 -19.48
C ASP A 509 6.26 -9.64 -19.20
N LEU A 510 6.59 -9.93 -17.92
CA LEU A 510 7.91 -10.48 -17.55
C LEU A 510 8.15 -11.89 -18.10
N ALA A 511 7.13 -12.74 -18.13
CA ALA A 511 7.22 -14.07 -18.73
C ALA A 511 7.45 -14.01 -20.25
N LEU A 512 6.78 -13.11 -20.96
CA LEU A 512 6.96 -12.88 -22.40
C LEU A 512 8.35 -12.27 -22.72
N ARG A 513 8.86 -11.36 -21.87
CA ARG A 513 10.23 -10.80 -21.96
C ARG A 513 11.30 -11.87 -21.74
N GLY A 514 11.13 -12.71 -20.72
CA GLY A 514 12.07 -13.76 -20.36
C GLY A 514 12.01 -15.01 -21.26
N GLY A 515 11.08 -15.07 -22.22
CA GLY A 515 10.92 -16.24 -23.10
C GLY A 515 10.32 -17.48 -22.41
N TYR A 516 9.54 -17.29 -21.34
CA TYR A 516 8.85 -18.37 -20.61
C TYR A 516 7.55 -18.83 -21.28
N ILE A 517 7.01 -18.04 -22.21
CA ILE A 517 5.75 -18.31 -22.92
C ILE A 517 6.07 -18.44 -24.43
N ASP A 518 5.82 -19.61 -24.99
CA ASP A 518 5.82 -19.83 -26.44
C ASP A 518 4.63 -19.08 -27.10
N GLY A 519 4.85 -18.56 -28.31
CA GLY A 519 3.94 -17.62 -29.00
C GLY A 519 3.19 -18.15 -30.22
#